data_AF-A0AAV6V0J3-F1
#
_entry.id   AF-A0AAV6V0J3-F1
#
_cell.length_a   1.000
_cell.length_b   1.000
_cell.length_c   1.000
_cell.angle_alpha   90.00
_cell.angle_beta   90.00
_cell.angle_gamma   90.00
#
_symmetry.space_group_name_H-M   'P 1'
#
loop_
_entity.id
_entity.type
_entity.pdbx_description
1 polymer ?
#
loop_
_entity_poly.entity_id
_entity_poly.type
_entity_poly.pdbx_seq_one_letter_code
_entity_poly.pdbx_strand_id
1 'polypeptide(L)'
;MVHTKRIAIIGGGFSGLHSIRALKEEGIEPVCFEQTSSPGGTWFYRETSTEGVPSIMPTTVINHSKEIGAFSNYPPGSKYPNYMRHSELYKYFQEVGEHFDCFRHIFCNREVTSVRRAKGYDESGKWTVTIKNTENGEIGTNTFDGVMVCTGHITYPKLCKFPGIEKFKGCIIHTHSLKDVEKLTNQRVCVVGIGCSALDAAVESSRVAKQVYLSTRSGSWILPRVGPYGVPMDYTLLRRYLTTMQDIVPVSISSIFIEKLFVNPKFNHNLYNLRPQYPLFCKDPTINDALPLKLLSGSVILKKNVQYFTENGVLFEGDSKVTEVDTVVMATGYEWKFPFLENDVITTESDGRINLYKCMWPPNLKHQTLVVIGFVLPWGPGFPLGEMQSRWVAQVFSNKVKLPNKCDMMADITKRHEDNLIRYRPGDKMSIRVDYVPYMDDIASQFGAKPNLFKMLFTDPILFKTCFFGPCLSYQYRLQGPHKWSGARNAILTANERMKAPLKGSTNKTKTKTGLVSIVRSSFSKRQRFIDFAPRKSTFMISLFYTHFPSKAFSRAVTPRLPLTSENRNVYSYARKILFRKHCERQKPPVVLMIWFPSAIFW
;
A
#
# COMPACT_ATOMS: atom_id res chain seq x y z
N MET A 1 -29.40 32.40 10.62
CA MET A 1 -28.12 31.98 10.02
C MET A 1 -28.05 30.47 10.09
N VAL A 2 -27.82 29.78 8.97
CA VAL A 2 -27.55 28.34 9.02
C VAL A 2 -26.19 28.17 9.69
N HIS A 3 -26.14 27.54 10.86
CA HIS A 3 -24.87 27.27 11.55
C HIS A 3 -24.07 26.27 10.71
N THR A 4 -23.01 26.74 10.04
CA THR A 4 -22.07 25.87 9.34
C THR A 4 -21.34 25.00 10.37
N LYS A 5 -21.32 23.67 10.20
CA LYS A 5 -20.58 22.78 11.10
C LYS A 5 -19.08 23.08 10.99
N ARG A 6 -18.39 23.11 12.13
CA ARG A 6 -16.94 23.29 12.22
C ARG A 6 -16.27 22.01 12.65
N ILE A 7 -15.36 21.50 11.83
CA ILE A 7 -14.68 20.21 12.07
C ILE A 7 -13.18 20.46 12.27
N ALA A 8 -12.65 20.00 13.40
CA ALA A 8 -11.22 20.01 13.67
C ALA A 8 -10.53 18.88 12.91
N ILE A 9 -9.41 19.16 12.26
CA ILE A 9 -8.56 18.18 11.58
C ILE A 9 -7.19 18.21 12.26
N ILE A 10 -6.73 17.07 12.75
CA ILE A 10 -5.46 16.97 13.50
C ILE A 10 -4.38 16.40 12.58
N GLY A 11 -3.50 17.26 12.08
CA GLY A 11 -2.40 16.93 11.16
C GLY A 11 -2.65 17.43 9.74
N GLY A 12 -1.75 18.28 9.24
CA GLY A 12 -1.72 18.83 7.87
C GLY A 12 -0.97 17.95 6.88
N GLY A 13 -0.92 16.64 7.13
CA GLY A 13 -0.42 15.65 6.20
C GLY A 13 -1.39 15.39 5.04
N PHE A 14 -1.08 14.38 4.25
CA PHE A 14 -1.90 13.98 3.11
C PHE A 14 -3.36 13.64 3.48
N SER A 15 -3.58 12.89 4.57
CA SER A 15 -4.93 12.63 5.10
C SER A 15 -5.66 13.92 5.49
N GLY A 16 -4.93 14.90 6.03
CA GLY A 16 -5.48 16.22 6.37
C GLY A 16 -5.92 17.00 5.13
N LEU A 17 -5.10 17.03 4.08
CA LEU A 17 -5.46 17.67 2.79
C LEU A 17 -6.73 17.05 2.18
N HIS A 18 -6.86 15.72 2.19
CA HIS A 18 -8.08 15.05 1.76
C HIS A 18 -9.30 15.41 2.61
N SER A 19 -9.13 15.46 3.93
CA SER A 19 -10.18 15.80 4.88
C SER A 19 -10.69 17.22 4.63
N ILE A 20 -9.78 18.20 4.48
CA ILE A 20 -10.12 19.58 4.15
C ILE A 20 -10.91 19.62 2.85
N ARG A 21 -10.41 18.96 1.79
CA ARG A 21 -11.08 18.95 0.49
C ARG A 21 -12.49 18.36 0.58
N ALA A 22 -12.63 17.19 1.21
CA ALA A 22 -13.90 16.49 1.29
C ALA A 22 -14.94 17.28 2.10
N LEU A 23 -14.53 17.92 3.19
CA LEU A 23 -15.43 18.78 3.98
C LEU A 23 -15.86 20.04 3.20
N LYS A 24 -14.94 20.68 2.47
CA LYS A 24 -15.26 21.82 1.59
C LYS A 24 -16.26 21.43 0.49
N GLU A 25 -16.12 20.25 -0.09
CA GLU A 25 -17.07 19.73 -1.09
C GLU A 25 -18.50 19.61 -0.51
N GLU A 26 -18.64 19.36 0.79
CA GLU A 26 -19.91 19.28 1.51
C GLU A 26 -20.36 20.61 2.16
N GLY A 27 -19.63 21.71 1.95
CA GLY A 27 -19.94 23.00 2.56
C GLY A 27 -19.75 23.05 4.08
N ILE A 28 -18.92 22.15 4.63
CA ILE A 28 -18.55 22.10 6.04
C ILE A 28 -17.25 22.87 6.25
N GLU A 29 -17.12 23.63 7.33
CA GLU A 29 -15.93 24.44 7.63
C GLU A 29 -14.82 23.57 8.25
N PRO A 30 -13.70 23.35 7.55
CA PRO A 30 -12.55 22.63 8.13
C PRO A 30 -11.60 23.60 8.84
N VAL A 31 -11.09 23.16 9.99
CA VAL A 31 -10.03 23.84 10.74
C VAL A 31 -8.94 22.82 11.04
N CYS A 32 -7.81 22.92 10.36
CA CYS A 32 -6.72 21.96 10.45
C CYS A 32 -5.57 22.51 11.30
N PHE A 33 -5.12 21.73 12.28
CA PHE A 33 -3.98 22.04 13.13
C PHE A 33 -2.79 21.17 12.74
N GLU A 34 -1.68 21.80 12.37
CA GLU A 34 -0.43 21.14 12.00
C GLU A 34 0.65 21.53 13.00
N GLN A 35 1.23 20.54 13.69
CA GLN A 35 2.19 20.77 14.76
C GLN A 35 3.52 21.36 14.26
N THR A 36 3.87 21.15 12.99
CA THR A 36 5.12 21.66 12.41
C THR A 36 4.92 22.96 11.63
N SER A 37 6.02 23.59 11.22
CA SER A 37 6.02 24.86 10.49
C SER A 37 5.50 24.76 9.05
N SER A 38 5.25 23.55 8.53
CA SER A 38 4.75 23.34 7.17
C SER A 38 3.92 22.08 7.05
N PRO A 39 2.84 22.09 6.25
CA PRO A 39 2.06 20.88 5.97
C PRO A 39 2.86 19.89 5.11
N GLY A 40 2.34 18.67 4.97
CA GLY A 40 2.93 17.60 4.17
C GLY A 40 3.27 16.33 4.95
N GLY A 41 3.32 16.42 6.29
CA GLY A 41 3.54 15.27 7.17
C GLY A 41 4.82 14.50 6.82
N THR A 42 4.68 13.20 6.54
CA THR A 42 5.77 12.28 6.18
C THR A 42 6.57 12.72 4.96
N TRP A 43 5.92 13.36 3.99
CA TRP A 43 6.51 13.64 2.68
C TRP A 43 7.23 14.98 2.63
N PHE A 44 7.02 15.84 3.64
CA PHE A 44 7.89 16.98 3.86
C PHE A 44 9.15 16.52 4.57
N TYR A 45 10.25 16.44 3.81
CA TYR A 45 11.55 16.05 4.35
C TYR A 45 12.12 17.15 5.25
N ARG A 46 12.70 16.72 6.36
CA ARG A 46 13.39 17.56 7.34
C ARG A 46 14.75 16.93 7.61
N GLU A 47 15.78 17.76 7.79
CA GLU A 47 17.14 17.30 8.10
C GLU A 47 17.23 16.67 9.50
N THR A 48 16.40 17.12 10.43
CA THR A 48 16.33 16.59 11.79
C THR A 48 15.08 15.72 11.98
N SER A 49 15.19 14.73 12.87
CA SER A 49 14.07 13.88 13.29
C SER A 49 13.61 14.26 14.69
N THR A 50 12.30 14.38 14.89
CA THR A 50 11.68 14.63 16.20
C THR A 50 10.67 13.52 16.48
N GLU A 51 10.65 12.98 17.70
CA GLU A 51 9.65 11.98 18.07
C GLU A 51 8.23 12.58 17.98
N GLY A 52 7.27 11.80 17.49
CA GLY A 52 5.90 12.29 17.23
C GLY A 52 5.74 13.03 15.90
N VAL A 53 6.83 13.36 15.21
CA VAL A 53 6.84 13.87 13.83
C VAL A 53 7.28 12.74 12.90
N PRO A 54 6.58 12.44 11.78
CA PRO A 54 7.04 11.41 10.86
C PRO A 54 8.34 11.85 10.17
N SER A 55 9.21 10.87 9.89
CA SER A 55 10.52 11.13 9.31
C SER A 55 10.85 10.10 8.21
N ILE A 56 11.53 10.56 7.18
CA ILE A 56 11.98 9.77 6.02
C ILE A 56 13.45 10.06 5.71
N MET A 57 14.10 9.12 5.00
CA MET A 57 15.45 9.30 4.44
C MET A 57 15.42 10.26 3.23
N PRO A 58 16.50 11.01 2.94
CA PRO A 58 16.56 11.94 1.80
C PRO A 58 16.48 11.25 0.43
N THR A 59 16.71 9.93 0.39
CA THR A 59 16.64 9.13 -0.85
C THR A 59 15.29 8.43 -1.03
N THR A 60 14.32 8.67 -0.14
CA THR A 60 13.03 7.95 -0.13
C THR A 60 12.28 8.15 -1.45
N VAL A 61 11.91 7.04 -2.07
CA VAL A 61 11.05 6.96 -3.26
C VAL A 61 9.77 6.20 -2.90
N ILE A 62 8.61 6.72 -3.30
CA ILE A 62 7.31 6.07 -3.06
C ILE A 62 7.24 4.69 -3.72
N ASN A 63 6.49 3.75 -3.12
CA ASN A 63 6.37 2.36 -3.59
C ASN A 63 5.19 2.10 -4.52
N HIS A 64 4.39 3.11 -4.84
CA HIS A 64 3.31 3.03 -5.82
C HIS A 64 3.53 4.03 -6.96
N SER A 65 3.01 3.70 -8.13
CA SER A 65 3.08 4.55 -9.31
C SER A 65 2.17 5.78 -9.17
N LYS A 66 2.52 6.84 -9.89
CA LYS A 66 1.86 8.16 -9.82
C LYS A 66 0.37 8.09 -10.14
N GLU A 67 -0.03 7.31 -11.15
CA GLU A 67 -1.42 7.20 -11.58
C GLU A 67 -2.27 6.39 -10.59
N ILE A 68 -1.66 5.39 -9.94
CA ILE A 68 -2.34 4.52 -8.96
C ILE A 68 -2.54 5.24 -7.62
N GLY A 69 -1.56 6.05 -7.18
CA GLY A 69 -1.62 6.80 -5.94
C GLY A 69 -2.15 8.23 -6.03
N ALA A 70 -2.70 8.62 -7.18
CA ALA A 70 -3.19 9.98 -7.43
C ALA A 70 -4.45 10.33 -6.63
N PHE A 71 -4.67 11.62 -6.38
CA PHE A 71 -5.99 12.15 -6.05
C PHE A 71 -6.98 11.85 -7.17
N SER A 72 -8.19 11.42 -6.81
CA SER A 72 -9.20 10.93 -7.76
C SER A 72 -9.72 11.98 -8.75
N ASN A 73 -9.49 13.26 -8.48
CA ASN A 73 -9.88 14.38 -9.34
C ASN A 73 -8.70 15.32 -9.70
N TYR A 74 -7.46 14.89 -9.47
CA TYR A 74 -6.27 15.68 -9.80
C TYR A 74 -5.09 14.77 -10.21
N PRO A 75 -5.01 14.35 -11.48
CA PRO A 75 -3.91 13.51 -11.96
C PRO A 75 -2.56 14.23 -11.84
N PRO A 76 -1.48 13.54 -11.43
CA PRO A 76 -0.13 14.10 -11.48
C PRO A 76 0.25 14.52 -12.90
N GLY A 77 0.99 15.61 -13.02
CA GLY A 77 1.50 16.10 -14.29
C GLY A 77 2.25 15.02 -15.10
N SER A 78 2.16 15.10 -16.44
CA SER A 78 2.75 14.10 -17.33
C SER A 78 4.27 13.97 -17.18
N LYS A 79 4.95 15.05 -16.78
CA LYS A 79 6.41 15.09 -16.58
C LYS A 79 6.89 14.39 -15.30
N TYR A 80 6.03 14.21 -14.29
CA TYR A 80 6.43 13.52 -13.06
C TYR A 80 6.86 12.08 -13.37
N PRO A 81 7.92 11.55 -12.72
CA PRO A 81 8.29 10.15 -12.85
C PRO A 81 7.19 9.26 -12.26
N ASN A 82 7.14 8.00 -12.72
CA ASN A 82 6.11 7.07 -12.24
C ASN A 82 6.26 6.77 -10.75
N TYR A 83 7.48 6.58 -10.25
CA TYR A 83 7.76 6.49 -8.81
C TYR A 83 8.48 7.77 -8.39
N MET A 84 7.75 8.64 -7.69
CA MET A 84 8.22 9.96 -7.27
C MET A 84 9.16 9.87 -6.06
N ARG A 85 10.23 10.65 -6.08
CA ARG A 85 11.00 10.97 -4.87
C ARG A 85 10.11 11.75 -3.90
N HIS A 86 10.48 11.74 -2.63
CA HIS A 86 9.70 12.46 -1.60
C HIS A 86 9.50 13.95 -1.94
N SER A 87 10.50 14.62 -2.53
CA SER A 87 10.42 16.03 -2.93
C SER A 87 9.43 16.28 -4.06
N GLU A 88 9.40 15.40 -5.07
CA GLU A 88 8.45 15.47 -6.18
C GLU A 88 7.02 15.19 -5.71
N LEU A 89 6.86 14.21 -4.81
CA LEU A 89 5.57 13.88 -4.23
C LEU A 89 5.06 15.00 -3.31
N TYR A 90 5.95 15.63 -2.54
CA TYR A 90 5.62 16.82 -1.75
C TYR A 90 5.16 17.97 -2.63
N LYS A 91 5.87 18.23 -3.74
CA LYS A 91 5.47 19.25 -4.72
C LYS A 91 4.08 18.96 -5.30
N TYR A 92 3.79 17.71 -5.67
CA TYR A 92 2.45 17.32 -6.11
C TYR A 92 1.37 17.62 -5.04
N PHE A 93 1.66 17.41 -3.76
CA PHE A 93 0.73 17.79 -2.69
C PHE A 93 0.58 19.30 -2.51
N GLN A 94 1.64 20.08 -2.76
CA GLN A 94 1.54 21.53 -2.82
C GLN A 94 0.63 22.00 -3.95
N GLU A 95 0.83 21.47 -5.16
CA GLU A 95 -0.01 21.76 -6.34
C GLU A 95 -1.50 21.43 -6.06
N VAL A 96 -1.76 20.29 -5.43
CA VAL A 96 -3.13 19.88 -5.02
C VAL A 96 -3.70 20.81 -3.96
N GLY A 97 -2.91 21.14 -2.93
CA GLY A 97 -3.33 22.01 -1.83
C GLY A 97 -3.61 23.44 -2.28
N GLU A 98 -2.87 23.96 -3.25
CA GLU A 98 -3.13 25.24 -3.92
C GLU A 98 -4.39 25.16 -4.79
N HIS A 99 -4.48 24.14 -5.66
CA HIS A 99 -5.60 23.99 -6.60
C HIS A 99 -6.96 23.90 -5.91
N PHE A 100 -7.03 23.17 -4.79
CA PHE A 100 -8.25 23.04 -3.99
C PHE A 100 -8.30 24.02 -2.81
N ASP A 101 -7.29 24.87 -2.69
CA ASP A 101 -7.25 25.96 -1.72
C ASP A 101 -7.42 25.44 -0.28
N CYS A 102 -6.65 24.41 0.04
CA CYS A 102 -6.62 23.77 1.35
C CYS A 102 -5.82 24.56 2.37
N PHE A 103 -4.77 25.29 1.94
CA PHE A 103 -3.79 25.89 2.85
C PHE A 103 -4.36 26.98 3.76
N ARG A 104 -5.39 27.74 3.33
CA ARG A 104 -6.07 28.72 4.18
C ARG A 104 -6.71 28.12 5.44
N HIS A 105 -6.94 26.81 5.44
CA HIS A 105 -7.56 26.08 6.55
C HIS A 105 -6.54 25.38 7.45
N ILE A 106 -5.25 25.46 7.13
CA ILE A 106 -4.17 24.82 7.89
C ILE A 106 -3.45 25.87 8.74
N PHE A 107 -3.50 25.69 10.04
CA PHE A 107 -2.75 26.48 11.01
C PHE A 107 -1.51 25.69 11.43
N CYS A 108 -0.36 26.07 10.87
CA CYS A 108 0.95 25.52 11.22
C CYS A 108 1.41 25.99 12.60
N ASN A 109 2.41 25.29 13.16
CA ASN A 109 2.91 25.50 14.51
C ASN A 109 1.79 25.43 15.57
N ARG A 110 0.82 24.55 15.36
CA ARG A 110 -0.33 24.30 16.25
C ARG A 110 -0.40 22.82 16.60
N GLU A 111 0.19 22.47 17.74
CA GLU A 111 0.14 21.14 18.29
C GLU A 111 -1.18 20.93 19.03
N VAL A 112 -1.91 19.86 18.71
CA VAL A 112 -3.09 19.47 19.50
C VAL A 112 -2.64 18.60 20.65
N THR A 113 -2.75 19.12 21.87
CA THR A 113 -2.32 18.44 23.10
C THR A 113 -3.45 17.68 23.79
N SER A 114 -4.70 18.05 23.52
CA SER A 114 -5.87 17.41 24.15
C SER A 114 -7.12 17.52 23.27
N VAL A 115 -7.88 16.44 23.22
CA VAL A 115 -9.23 16.36 22.65
C VAL A 115 -10.10 15.68 23.70
N ARG A 116 -11.12 16.38 24.19
CA ARG A 116 -12.04 15.90 25.23
C ARG A 116 -13.47 16.07 24.77
N ARG A 117 -14.37 15.20 25.21
CA ARG A 117 -15.81 15.42 25.09
C ARG A 117 -16.17 16.77 25.71
N ALA A 118 -16.93 17.60 24.98
CA ALA A 118 -17.33 18.92 25.48
C ALA A 118 -18.38 18.82 26.60
N LYS A 119 -18.57 19.90 27.35
CA LYS A 119 -19.71 20.01 28.30
C LYS A 119 -21.02 19.87 27.52
N GLY A 120 -21.89 18.93 27.92
CA GLY A 120 -23.10 18.60 27.17
C GLY A 120 -22.88 17.70 25.95
N TYR A 121 -21.78 16.93 25.91
CA TYR A 121 -21.50 15.97 24.83
C TYR A 121 -22.66 15.01 24.56
N ASP A 122 -23.35 14.57 25.61
CA ASP A 122 -24.46 13.62 25.49
C ASP A 122 -25.59 14.08 24.58
N GLU A 123 -25.81 15.39 24.48
CA GLU A 123 -26.81 16.02 23.61
C GLU A 123 -26.18 16.51 22.30
N SER A 124 -24.99 17.11 22.38
CA SER A 124 -24.40 17.87 21.27
C SER A 124 -23.41 17.09 20.39
N GLY A 125 -22.76 16.05 20.94
CA GLY A 125 -21.69 15.31 20.28
C GLY A 125 -20.41 16.12 20.01
N LYS A 126 -20.24 17.28 20.64
CA LYS A 126 -19.12 18.21 20.36
C LYS A 126 -17.85 17.89 21.14
N TRP A 127 -16.71 18.31 20.60
CA TRP A 127 -15.39 18.08 21.18
C TRP A 127 -14.70 19.39 21.53
N THR A 128 -14.08 19.44 22.71
CA THR A 128 -13.19 20.49 23.15
C THR A 128 -11.77 20.12 22.77
N VAL A 129 -11.12 20.94 21.95
CA VAL A 129 -9.76 20.71 21.44
C VAL A 129 -8.82 21.78 22.00
N THR A 130 -7.79 21.36 22.71
CA THR A 130 -6.73 22.23 23.24
C THR A 130 -5.55 22.23 22.27
N ILE A 131 -5.13 23.43 21.91
CA ILE A 131 -4.06 23.69 20.93
C ILE A 131 -2.95 24.47 21.62
N LYS A 132 -1.71 24.02 21.46
CA LYS A 132 -0.50 24.72 21.87
C LYS A 132 0.18 25.30 20.64
N ASN A 133 0.47 26.60 20.66
CA ASN A 133 1.34 27.23 19.69
C ASN A 133 2.80 26.83 19.98
N THR A 134 3.46 26.16 19.03
CA THR A 134 4.81 25.62 19.23
C THR A 134 5.90 26.69 19.15
N GLU A 135 5.59 27.90 18.68
CA GLU A 135 6.55 29.02 18.58
C GLU A 135 6.62 29.85 19.86
N ASN A 136 5.47 30.17 20.48
CA ASN A 136 5.40 31.04 21.65
C ASN A 136 4.90 30.34 22.94
N GLY A 137 4.47 29.07 22.84
CA GLY A 137 3.96 28.28 23.96
C GLY A 137 2.52 28.59 24.39
N GLU A 138 1.82 29.51 23.72
CA GLU A 138 0.45 29.91 24.03
C GLU A 138 -0.51 28.73 23.89
N ILE A 139 -1.44 28.58 24.84
CA ILE A 139 -2.41 27.49 24.87
C ILE A 139 -3.82 28.07 24.73
N GLY A 140 -4.55 27.60 23.73
CA GLY A 140 -5.94 27.94 23.49
C GLY A 140 -6.83 26.71 23.48
N THR A 141 -8.13 26.89 23.65
CA THR A 141 -9.11 25.79 23.61
C THR A 141 -10.35 26.20 22.84
N ASN A 142 -10.76 25.37 21.88
CA ASN A 142 -11.91 25.63 21.00
C ASN A 142 -12.84 24.42 20.96
N THR A 143 -14.14 24.66 20.78
CA THR A 143 -15.15 23.61 20.62
C THR A 143 -15.49 23.38 19.15
N PHE A 144 -15.61 22.12 18.74
CA PHE A 144 -15.90 21.69 17.37
C PHE A 144 -17.05 20.68 17.32
N ASP A 145 -17.77 20.67 16.20
CA ASP A 145 -18.89 19.74 15.95
C ASP A 145 -18.42 18.31 15.62
N GLY A 146 -17.13 18.16 15.30
CA GLY A 146 -16.48 16.88 15.08
C GLY A 146 -14.97 17.00 14.91
N VAL A 147 -14.29 15.84 14.90
CA VAL A 147 -12.83 15.73 14.86
C VAL A 147 -12.41 14.66 13.86
N MET A 148 -11.49 14.99 12.97
CA MET A 148 -10.83 14.06 12.04
C MET A 148 -9.35 13.94 12.41
N VAL A 149 -8.96 12.79 12.96
CA VAL A 149 -7.57 12.52 13.38
C VAL A 149 -6.75 12.05 12.17
N CYS A 150 -5.79 12.86 11.75
CA CYS A 150 -4.98 12.68 10.54
C CYS A 150 -3.47 12.60 10.85
N THR A 151 -3.10 12.14 12.04
CA THR A 151 -1.72 12.14 12.55
C THR A 151 -0.82 11.06 11.94
N GLY A 152 -1.39 10.13 11.18
CA GLY A 152 -0.67 8.99 10.61
C GLY A 152 -0.30 7.94 11.66
N HIS A 153 0.52 6.96 11.27
CA HIS A 153 0.84 5.79 12.10
C HIS A 153 2.33 5.36 12.05
N ILE A 154 3.19 6.25 11.56
CA ILE A 154 4.65 6.03 11.38
C ILE A 154 5.46 7.17 12.02
N THR A 155 5.11 7.52 13.25
CA THR A 155 5.65 8.70 13.97
C THR A 155 6.49 8.34 15.19
N TYR A 156 6.16 7.26 15.89
CA TYR A 156 6.84 6.82 17.12
C TYR A 156 7.71 5.58 16.83
N PRO A 157 9.04 5.68 16.79
CA PRO A 157 9.93 4.55 16.54
C PRO A 157 9.72 3.39 17.52
N LYS A 158 9.59 2.16 17.03
CA LYS A 158 9.51 0.96 17.88
C LYS A 158 10.91 0.40 18.10
N LEU A 159 11.53 0.70 19.24
CA LEU A 159 12.82 0.13 19.60
C LEU A 159 12.65 -1.29 20.18
N CYS A 160 13.24 -2.28 19.52
CA CYS A 160 13.23 -3.65 20.01
C CYS A 160 14.25 -3.84 21.12
N LYS A 161 13.88 -4.61 22.15
CA LYS A 161 14.80 -5.08 23.18
C LYS A 161 15.48 -6.35 22.69
N PHE A 162 16.81 -6.39 22.76
CA PHE A 162 17.60 -7.57 22.51
C PHE A 162 18.49 -7.84 23.73
N PRO A 163 18.75 -9.10 24.08
CA PRO A 163 19.70 -9.44 25.13
C PRO A 163 21.07 -8.80 24.91
N GLY A 164 21.63 -8.15 25.93
CA GLY A 164 22.97 -7.54 25.89
C GLY A 164 23.05 -6.19 25.18
N ILE A 165 21.94 -5.65 24.66
CA ILE A 165 21.94 -4.41 23.87
C ILE A 165 22.47 -3.21 24.69
N GLU A 166 22.24 -3.23 25.99
CA GLU A 166 22.75 -2.25 26.95
C GLU A 166 24.27 -2.23 27.09
N LYS A 167 24.94 -3.32 26.68
CA LYS A 167 26.40 -3.45 26.71
C LYS A 167 27.07 -2.92 25.45
N PHE A 168 26.32 -2.80 24.36
CA PHE A 168 26.86 -2.39 23.06
C PHE A 168 27.40 -0.96 23.14
N LYS A 169 28.69 -0.77 22.88
CA LYS A 169 29.38 0.52 22.95
C LYS A 169 29.31 1.31 21.65
N GLY A 170 28.86 0.69 20.56
CA GLY A 170 28.66 1.34 19.27
C GLY A 170 27.38 2.18 19.21
N CYS A 171 27.06 2.69 18.02
CA CYS A 171 25.88 3.54 17.82
C CYS A 171 24.63 2.70 17.54
N ILE A 172 23.50 3.02 18.18
CA ILE A 172 22.20 2.43 17.85
C ILE A 172 21.26 3.55 17.43
N ILE A 173 20.72 3.45 16.21
CA ILE A 173 19.76 4.41 15.66
C ILE A 173 18.54 3.70 15.09
N HIS A 174 17.39 4.35 15.05
CA HIS A 174 16.24 3.87 14.29
C HIS A 174 16.26 4.46 12.86
N THR A 175 15.69 3.76 11.89
CA THR A 175 15.53 4.27 10.51
C THR A 175 14.81 5.62 10.41
N HIS A 176 14.02 5.98 11.43
CA HIS A 176 13.38 7.30 11.57
C HIS A 176 14.41 8.44 11.69
N SER A 177 15.57 8.15 12.31
CA SER A 177 16.67 9.10 12.53
C SER A 177 17.81 8.94 11.52
N LEU A 178 17.72 7.99 10.58
CA LEU A 178 18.72 7.82 9.53
C LEU A 178 18.52 8.90 8.45
N LYS A 179 19.34 9.94 8.50
CA LYS A 179 19.27 11.11 7.60
C LYS A 179 20.46 11.21 6.67
N ASP A 180 21.63 10.85 7.18
CA ASP A 180 22.89 10.97 6.49
C ASP A 180 23.66 9.67 6.65
N VAL A 181 23.89 8.98 5.53
CA VAL A 181 24.66 7.74 5.50
C VAL A 181 26.17 8.00 5.49
N GLU A 182 26.65 9.20 5.19
CA GLU A 182 28.08 9.52 5.18
C GLU A 182 28.73 9.31 6.55
N LYS A 183 27.95 9.49 7.63
CA LYS A 183 28.37 9.14 9.01
C LYS A 183 28.70 7.67 9.20
N LEU A 184 28.26 6.80 8.30
CA LEU A 184 28.51 5.36 8.30
C LEU A 184 29.75 4.97 7.49
N THR A 185 30.49 5.94 6.93
CA THR A 185 31.69 5.69 6.13
C THR A 185 32.70 4.84 6.89
N ASN A 186 33.22 3.80 6.24
CA ASN A 186 34.18 2.84 6.82
C ASN A 186 33.70 2.06 8.06
N GLN A 187 32.43 2.15 8.43
CA GLN A 187 31.85 1.38 9.55
C GLN A 187 31.27 0.05 9.11
N ARG A 188 31.17 -0.90 10.05
CA ARG A 188 30.37 -2.13 9.91
C ARG A 188 28.98 -1.86 10.47
N VAL A 189 27.97 -1.98 9.61
CA VAL A 189 26.60 -1.60 9.94
C VAL A 189 25.71 -2.82 9.99
N CYS A 190 24.96 -3.02 11.08
CA CYS A 190 23.91 -4.03 11.18
C CYS A 190 22.54 -3.38 11.04
N VAL A 191 21.78 -3.72 10.00
CA VAL A 191 20.39 -3.29 9.83
C VAL A 191 19.47 -4.40 10.31
N VAL A 192 18.63 -4.10 11.31
CA VAL A 192 17.72 -5.07 11.92
C VAL A 192 16.31 -4.88 11.38
N GLY A 193 15.81 -5.88 10.64
CA GLY A 193 14.47 -5.89 10.07
C GLY A 193 14.48 -6.19 8.56
N ILE A 194 13.28 -6.38 7.99
CA ILE A 194 13.11 -6.69 6.56
C ILE A 194 11.94 -5.92 5.93
N GLY A 195 11.52 -4.81 6.55
CA GLY A 195 10.56 -3.86 5.97
C GLY A 195 11.20 -2.98 4.90
N CYS A 196 10.41 -2.17 4.18
CA CYS A 196 10.96 -1.34 3.09
C CYS A 196 12.05 -0.39 3.60
N SER A 197 11.83 0.23 4.77
CA SER A 197 12.84 1.07 5.43
C SER A 197 14.14 0.32 5.74
N ALA A 198 14.07 -0.98 6.07
CA ALA A 198 15.25 -1.79 6.32
C ALA A 198 16.06 -2.02 5.04
N LEU A 199 15.37 -2.33 3.93
CA LEU A 199 16.04 -2.58 2.66
C LEU A 199 16.65 -1.31 2.09
N ASP A 200 15.92 -0.20 2.15
CA ASP A 200 16.43 1.10 1.72
C ASP A 200 17.63 1.51 2.58
N ALA A 201 17.54 1.40 3.92
CA ALA A 201 18.67 1.67 4.81
C ALA A 201 19.88 0.78 4.51
N ALA A 202 19.70 -0.52 4.29
CA ALA A 202 20.79 -1.44 3.97
C ALA A 202 21.44 -1.12 2.63
N VAL A 203 20.64 -0.85 1.59
CA VAL A 203 21.13 -0.49 0.25
C VAL A 203 21.88 0.84 0.29
N GLU A 204 21.34 1.87 0.94
CA GLU A 204 21.99 3.18 1.01
C GLU A 204 23.25 3.14 1.86
N SER A 205 23.21 2.49 3.03
CA SER A 205 24.40 2.32 3.88
C SER A 205 25.52 1.55 3.16
N SER A 206 25.18 0.57 2.32
CA SER A 206 26.16 -0.24 1.58
C SER A 206 26.98 0.53 0.55
N ARG A 207 26.65 1.80 0.28
CA ARG A 207 27.42 2.65 -0.63
C ARG A 207 28.67 3.24 0.01
N VAL A 208 28.70 3.35 1.33
CA VAL A 208 29.75 4.06 2.09
C VAL A 208 30.31 3.24 3.25
N ALA A 209 29.52 2.34 3.82
CA ALA A 209 29.95 1.46 4.90
C ALA A 209 31.01 0.46 4.43
N LYS A 210 31.90 0.06 5.35
CA LYS A 210 32.89 -1.01 5.13
C LYS A 210 32.21 -2.35 4.86
N GLN A 211 31.12 -2.64 5.58
CA GLN A 211 30.28 -3.82 5.37
C GLN A 211 28.89 -3.57 5.96
N VAL A 212 27.84 -4.01 5.27
CA VAL A 212 26.48 -4.04 5.82
C VAL A 212 26.02 -5.48 6.07
N TYR A 213 25.44 -5.72 7.23
CA TYR A 213 24.75 -6.94 7.61
C TYR A 213 23.25 -6.68 7.73
N LEU A 214 22.43 -7.40 6.97
CA LEU A 214 20.97 -7.29 7.02
C LEU A 214 20.40 -8.46 7.82
N SER A 215 19.93 -8.19 9.03
CA SER A 215 19.38 -9.21 9.95
C SER A 215 17.88 -9.37 9.78
N THR A 216 17.43 -10.60 9.57
CA THR A 216 16.00 -10.94 9.50
C THR A 216 15.68 -12.26 10.20
N ARG A 217 14.55 -12.26 10.93
CA ARG A 217 14.02 -13.46 11.59
C ARG A 217 13.22 -14.37 10.66
N SER A 218 12.42 -13.77 9.77
CA SER A 218 11.41 -14.52 9.00
C SER A 218 11.63 -14.54 7.49
N GLY A 219 12.59 -13.76 6.98
CA GLY A 219 12.63 -13.42 5.56
C GLY A 219 11.39 -12.62 5.11
N SER A 220 11.39 -12.26 3.83
CA SER A 220 10.29 -11.57 3.16
C SER A 220 10.35 -11.81 1.65
N TRP A 221 9.19 -11.75 1.01
CA TRP A 221 9.12 -11.64 -0.44
C TRP A 221 9.53 -10.22 -0.85
N ILE A 222 10.55 -10.11 -1.68
CA ILE A 222 11.09 -8.86 -2.21
C ILE A 222 10.62 -8.72 -3.66
N LEU A 223 9.93 -7.62 -3.95
CA LEU A 223 9.47 -7.30 -5.29
C LEU A 223 10.12 -6.01 -5.80
N PRO A 224 10.45 -5.93 -7.10
CA PRO A 224 10.87 -4.68 -7.72
C PRO A 224 9.67 -3.81 -8.05
N ARG A 225 9.89 -2.50 -8.12
CA ARG A 225 8.97 -1.51 -8.70
C ARG A 225 8.87 -1.68 -10.22
N VAL A 226 9.96 -2.10 -10.86
CA VAL A 226 10.00 -2.39 -12.30
C VAL A 226 9.25 -3.70 -12.61
N GLY A 227 8.07 -3.56 -13.18
CA GLY A 227 7.21 -4.66 -13.61
C GLY A 227 7.54 -5.21 -15.00
N PRO A 228 6.66 -6.07 -15.54
CA PRO A 228 6.78 -6.58 -16.91
C PRO A 228 6.93 -5.45 -17.94
N TYR A 229 7.82 -5.65 -18.93
CA TYR A 229 8.11 -4.68 -20.00
C TYR A 229 8.53 -3.28 -19.51
N GLY A 230 9.04 -3.16 -18.28
CA GLY A 230 9.47 -1.88 -17.70
C GLY A 230 8.31 -0.99 -17.20
N VAL A 231 7.07 -1.50 -17.24
CA VAL A 231 5.89 -0.79 -16.71
C VAL A 231 5.87 -0.92 -15.18
N PRO A 232 5.36 0.09 -14.43
CA PRO A 232 5.23 -0.03 -12.98
C PRO A 232 4.48 -1.30 -12.54
N MET A 233 5.00 -1.96 -11.51
CA MET A 233 4.49 -3.26 -11.04
C MET A 233 3.03 -3.17 -10.58
N ASP A 234 2.72 -2.18 -9.75
CA ASP A 234 1.38 -1.92 -9.22
C ASP A 234 0.39 -1.53 -10.33
N TYR A 235 0.81 -0.74 -11.32
CA TYR A 235 0.01 -0.41 -12.51
C TYR A 235 -0.34 -1.66 -13.35
N THR A 236 0.48 -2.71 -13.25
CA THR A 236 0.24 -4.00 -13.91
C THR A 236 -0.66 -4.91 -13.08
N LEU A 237 -0.45 -4.98 -11.76
CA LEU A 237 -1.10 -5.95 -10.88
C LEU A 237 -2.45 -5.49 -10.29
N LEU A 238 -2.63 -4.20 -10.04
CA LEU A 238 -3.85 -3.69 -9.41
C LEU A 238 -4.96 -3.49 -10.45
N ARG A 239 -5.61 -4.59 -10.84
CA ARG A 239 -6.70 -4.62 -11.83
C ARG A 239 -7.92 -5.32 -11.28
N ARG A 240 -9.12 -4.83 -11.63
CA ARG A 240 -10.37 -5.37 -11.09
C ARG A 240 -10.56 -6.84 -11.43
N TYR A 241 -10.28 -7.25 -12.68
CA TYR A 241 -10.41 -8.66 -13.05
C TYR A 241 -9.48 -9.58 -12.24
N LEU A 242 -8.27 -9.12 -11.88
CA LEU A 242 -7.35 -9.91 -11.06
C LEU A 242 -7.88 -10.07 -9.64
N THR A 243 -8.43 -9.01 -9.05
CA THR A 243 -9.10 -9.08 -7.75
C THR A 243 -10.31 -10.02 -7.79
N THR A 244 -11.17 -9.92 -8.81
CA THR A 244 -12.32 -10.84 -8.97
C THR A 244 -11.87 -12.29 -9.14
N MET A 245 -10.73 -12.55 -9.79
CA MET A 245 -10.18 -13.90 -9.88
C MET A 245 -9.69 -14.45 -8.54
N GLN A 246 -9.26 -13.58 -7.60
CA GLN A 246 -8.88 -13.99 -6.25
C GLN A 246 -10.10 -14.44 -5.41
N ASP A 247 -11.31 -14.01 -5.76
CA ASP A 247 -12.56 -14.50 -5.13
C ASP A 247 -12.90 -15.93 -5.58
N ILE A 248 -12.38 -16.37 -6.72
CA ILE A 248 -12.63 -17.68 -7.32
C ILE A 248 -11.49 -18.66 -7.00
N VAL A 249 -10.25 -18.19 -7.09
CA VAL A 249 -9.05 -19.00 -6.91
C VAL A 249 -8.46 -18.77 -5.52
N PRO A 250 -8.27 -19.84 -4.71
CA PRO A 250 -7.66 -19.72 -3.39
C PRO A 250 -6.33 -18.95 -3.41
N VAL A 251 -6.15 -18.04 -2.45
CA VAL A 251 -4.96 -17.17 -2.31
C VAL A 251 -3.65 -17.96 -2.26
N SER A 252 -3.67 -19.17 -1.71
CA SER A 252 -2.50 -20.06 -1.66
C SER A 252 -2.07 -20.54 -3.05
N ILE A 253 -3.02 -20.88 -3.92
CA ILE A 253 -2.73 -21.35 -5.28
C ILE A 253 -2.22 -20.19 -6.14
N SER A 254 -2.88 -19.03 -6.06
CA SER A 254 -2.44 -17.83 -6.78
C SER A 254 -1.05 -17.37 -6.31
N SER A 255 -0.77 -17.44 -5.02
CA SER A 255 0.57 -17.17 -4.47
C SER A 255 1.62 -18.11 -5.09
N ILE A 256 1.40 -19.43 -5.06
CA ILE A 256 2.35 -20.41 -5.62
C ILE A 256 2.61 -20.15 -7.10
N PHE A 257 1.58 -19.84 -7.88
CA PHE A 257 1.70 -19.55 -9.30
C PHE A 257 2.56 -18.30 -9.55
N ILE A 258 2.26 -17.20 -8.85
CA ILE A 258 3.01 -15.94 -9.00
C ILE A 258 4.44 -16.07 -8.47
N GLU A 259 4.63 -16.78 -7.36
CA GLU A 259 5.95 -17.11 -6.80
C GLU A 259 6.82 -17.83 -7.83
N LYS A 260 6.29 -18.87 -8.48
CA LYS A 260 7.07 -19.72 -9.39
C LYS A 260 7.29 -19.09 -10.76
N LEU A 261 6.30 -18.38 -11.30
CA LEU A 261 6.35 -17.90 -12.68
C LEU A 261 6.87 -16.46 -12.83
N PHE A 262 6.79 -15.64 -11.77
CA PHE A 262 7.13 -14.22 -11.88
C PHE A 262 8.18 -13.77 -10.86
N VAL A 263 8.09 -14.24 -9.61
CA VAL A 263 8.97 -13.74 -8.54
C VAL A 263 10.32 -14.46 -8.54
N ASN A 264 10.32 -15.79 -8.37
CA ASN A 264 11.57 -16.55 -8.27
C ASN A 264 12.44 -16.59 -9.54
N PRO A 265 11.88 -16.54 -10.77
CA PRO A 265 12.70 -16.45 -11.98
C PRO A 265 13.53 -15.15 -12.04
N LYS A 266 13.05 -14.06 -11.42
CA LYS A 266 13.77 -12.78 -11.34
C LYS A 266 14.74 -12.75 -10.16
N PHE A 267 14.31 -13.29 -9.02
CA PHE A 267 15.09 -13.34 -7.79
C PHE A 267 14.68 -14.55 -6.97
N ASN A 268 15.51 -15.60 -6.98
CA ASN A 268 15.21 -16.87 -6.29
C ASN A 268 15.39 -16.71 -4.77
N HIS A 269 14.30 -16.48 -4.05
CA HIS A 269 14.36 -16.16 -2.62
C HIS A 269 14.93 -17.29 -1.75
N ASN A 270 14.84 -18.54 -2.21
CA ASN A 270 15.40 -19.68 -1.49
C ASN A 270 16.93 -19.66 -1.55
N LEU A 271 17.51 -19.36 -2.71
CA LEU A 271 18.96 -19.26 -2.90
C LEU A 271 19.57 -18.19 -2.00
N TYR A 272 18.88 -17.07 -1.81
CA TYR A 272 19.33 -15.96 -0.96
C TYR A 272 18.86 -16.09 0.49
N ASN A 273 18.32 -17.23 0.93
CA ASN A 273 17.82 -17.46 2.30
C ASN A 273 16.77 -16.43 2.78
N LEU A 274 16.02 -15.84 1.84
CA LEU A 274 14.99 -14.83 2.08
C LEU A 274 13.57 -15.39 1.96
N ARG A 275 13.41 -16.61 1.44
CA ARG A 275 12.10 -17.25 1.28
C ARG A 275 11.42 -17.37 2.65
N PRO A 276 10.28 -16.69 2.86
CA PRO A 276 9.55 -16.83 4.11
C PRO A 276 8.76 -18.14 4.18
N GLN A 277 8.35 -18.50 5.39
CA GLN A 277 7.46 -19.66 5.65
C GLN A 277 5.98 -19.38 5.32
N TYR A 278 5.67 -18.33 4.56
CA TYR A 278 4.30 -17.96 4.17
C TYR A 278 4.22 -17.66 2.66
N PRO A 279 3.07 -17.92 2.01
CA PRO A 279 2.86 -17.58 0.61
C PRO A 279 2.90 -16.07 0.34
N LEU A 280 3.17 -15.69 -0.92
CA LEU A 280 3.35 -14.29 -1.35
C LEU A 280 2.24 -13.33 -0.89
N PHE A 281 0.97 -13.70 -1.04
CA PHE A 281 -0.15 -12.81 -0.73
C PHE A 281 -0.61 -12.86 0.74
N CYS A 282 0.11 -13.60 1.58
CA CYS A 282 -0.20 -13.72 3.02
C CYS A 282 0.52 -12.66 3.87
N LYS A 283 1.34 -11.78 3.28
CA LYS A 283 1.92 -10.60 3.96
C LYS A 283 2.47 -9.64 2.90
N ASP A 284 2.43 -8.34 3.18
CA ASP A 284 2.98 -7.33 2.27
C ASP A 284 4.44 -7.68 1.89
N PRO A 285 4.74 -7.76 0.59
CA PRO A 285 6.09 -7.92 0.11
C PRO A 285 6.83 -6.64 0.36
N THR A 286 8.12 -6.78 0.56
CA THR A 286 9.01 -5.65 0.71
C THR A 286 9.41 -5.16 -0.68
N ILE A 287 9.27 -3.86 -0.94
CA ILE A 287 9.59 -3.29 -2.25
C ILE A 287 11.00 -2.72 -2.22
N ASN A 288 11.89 -3.25 -3.06
CA ASN A 288 13.22 -2.68 -3.26
C ASN A 288 13.84 -3.21 -4.57
N ASP A 289 14.34 -2.30 -5.40
CA ASP A 289 14.90 -2.62 -6.72
C ASP A 289 16.39 -3.02 -6.68
N ALA A 290 17.11 -2.59 -5.65
CA ALA A 290 18.57 -2.63 -5.60
C ALA A 290 19.15 -3.73 -4.69
N LEU A 291 18.38 -4.20 -3.72
CA LEU A 291 18.84 -5.20 -2.75
C LEU A 291 19.37 -6.48 -3.41
N PRO A 292 18.73 -7.07 -4.43
CA PRO A 292 19.29 -8.26 -5.09
C PRO A 292 20.72 -8.06 -5.60
N LEU A 293 21.01 -6.90 -6.20
CA LEU A 293 22.35 -6.55 -6.68
C LEU A 293 23.34 -6.38 -5.51
N LYS A 294 22.89 -5.79 -4.39
CA LYS A 294 23.73 -5.59 -3.20
C LYS A 294 24.08 -6.91 -2.51
N LEU A 295 23.16 -7.87 -2.49
CA LEU A 295 23.43 -9.24 -2.04
C LEU A 295 24.41 -9.96 -2.97
N LEU A 296 24.23 -9.87 -4.29
CA LEU A 296 25.11 -10.51 -5.28
C LEU A 296 26.56 -10.01 -5.21
N SER A 297 26.74 -8.71 -5.00
CA SER A 297 28.05 -8.09 -4.88
C SER A 297 28.71 -8.28 -3.50
N GLY A 298 28.01 -8.87 -2.53
CA GLY A 298 28.49 -9.04 -1.16
C GLY A 298 28.49 -7.76 -0.30
N SER A 299 28.18 -6.60 -0.90
CA SER A 299 28.09 -5.31 -0.19
C SER A 299 27.04 -5.31 0.95
N VAL A 300 26.01 -6.17 0.83
CA VAL A 300 25.09 -6.51 1.91
C VAL A 300 25.16 -8.01 2.14
N ILE A 301 25.43 -8.42 3.37
CA ILE A 301 25.43 -9.83 3.78
C ILE A 301 24.17 -10.09 4.60
N LEU A 302 23.38 -11.08 4.20
CA LEU A 302 22.21 -11.48 4.96
C LEU A 302 22.63 -12.25 6.23
N LYS A 303 22.02 -11.91 7.35
CA LYS A 303 22.17 -12.60 8.63
C LYS A 303 20.81 -13.05 9.17
N LYS A 304 20.82 -14.09 10.00
CA LYS A 304 19.66 -14.51 10.79
C LYS A 304 19.35 -13.46 11.87
N ASN A 305 18.36 -13.75 12.71
CA ASN A 305 17.96 -12.85 13.77
C ASN A 305 19.11 -12.61 14.76
N VAL A 306 19.10 -11.45 15.41
CA VAL A 306 20.06 -11.13 16.46
C VAL A 306 19.77 -11.99 17.69
N GLN A 307 20.76 -12.74 18.16
CA GLN A 307 20.68 -13.56 19.36
C GLN A 307 21.12 -12.78 20.61
N TYR A 308 22.28 -12.12 20.55
CA TYR A 308 22.85 -11.38 21.67
C TYR A 308 23.79 -10.26 21.18
N PHE A 309 23.79 -9.12 21.87
CA PHE A 309 24.74 -8.03 21.65
C PHE A 309 25.94 -8.14 22.59
N THR A 310 27.16 -8.01 22.07
CA THR A 310 28.37 -7.84 22.87
C THR A 310 28.75 -6.36 22.92
N GLU A 311 29.86 -6.01 23.58
CA GLU A 311 30.32 -4.62 23.62
C GLU A 311 30.64 -4.04 22.24
N ASN A 312 31.18 -4.86 21.32
CA ASN A 312 31.72 -4.42 20.03
C ASN A 312 31.08 -5.13 18.82
N GLY A 313 29.94 -5.81 19.02
CA GLY A 313 29.36 -6.60 17.94
C GLY A 313 28.08 -7.33 18.28
N VAL A 314 27.69 -8.21 17.37
CA VAL A 314 26.42 -8.94 17.39
C VAL A 314 26.68 -10.42 17.12
N LEU A 315 26.12 -11.27 17.97
CA LEU A 315 25.98 -12.70 17.70
C LEU A 315 24.63 -12.93 17.02
N PHE A 316 24.65 -13.46 15.80
CA PHE A 316 23.44 -13.85 15.08
C PHE A 316 23.12 -15.32 15.33
N GLU A 317 21.84 -15.68 15.28
CA GLU A 317 21.39 -17.06 15.41
C GLU A 317 22.08 -17.97 14.38
N GLY A 318 22.75 -19.02 14.85
CA GLY A 318 23.45 -20.01 14.03
C GLY A 318 24.90 -19.64 13.69
N ASP A 319 25.36 -18.42 14.00
CA ASP A 319 26.78 -18.07 13.88
C ASP A 319 27.55 -18.57 15.11
N SER A 320 28.78 -19.08 14.92
CA SER A 320 29.66 -19.48 16.03
C SER A 320 30.54 -18.34 16.54
N LYS A 321 30.64 -17.24 15.79
CA LYS A 321 31.50 -16.09 16.09
C LYS A 321 30.70 -14.81 16.11
N VAL A 322 31.09 -13.91 17.01
CA VAL A 322 30.57 -12.54 17.05
C VAL A 322 30.99 -11.82 15.77
N THR A 323 30.02 -11.17 15.13
CA THR A 323 30.29 -10.24 14.03
C THR A 323 30.52 -8.85 14.61
N GLU A 324 31.70 -8.26 14.38
CA GLU A 324 31.98 -6.90 14.80
C GLU A 324 31.06 -5.91 14.08
N VAL A 325 30.48 -4.98 14.83
CA VAL A 325 29.52 -3.99 14.34
C VAL A 325 29.77 -2.69 15.07
N ASP A 326 29.86 -1.60 14.32
CA ASP A 326 30.10 -0.26 14.87
C ASP A 326 28.77 0.52 15.01
N THR A 327 27.83 0.30 14.08
CA THR A 327 26.49 0.92 14.10
C THR A 327 25.38 -0.08 13.84
N VAL A 328 24.29 0.04 14.59
CA VAL A 328 23.07 -0.76 14.46
C VAL A 328 21.92 0.15 14.05
N VAL A 329 21.30 -0.16 12.91
CA VAL A 329 20.13 0.54 12.39
C VAL A 329 18.89 -0.31 12.62
N MET A 330 18.07 0.09 13.59
CA MET A 330 16.79 -0.53 13.89
C MET A 330 15.74 -0.11 12.85
N ALA A 331 15.30 -1.07 12.03
CA ALA A 331 14.23 -0.92 11.06
C ALA A 331 13.00 -1.74 11.49
N THR A 332 12.67 -1.62 12.77
CA THR A 332 11.75 -2.50 13.52
C THR A 332 10.31 -2.00 13.55
N GLY A 333 10.04 -0.88 12.89
CA GLY A 333 8.70 -0.34 12.68
C GLY A 333 8.36 0.77 13.68
N TYR A 334 7.06 0.96 13.91
CA TYR A 334 6.54 2.09 14.67
C TYR A 334 5.46 1.63 15.64
N GLU A 335 5.30 2.39 16.71
CA GLU A 335 4.20 2.28 17.66
C GLU A 335 3.07 3.24 17.27
N TRP A 336 1.86 2.90 17.68
CA TRP A 336 0.68 3.72 17.44
C TRP A 336 0.26 4.37 18.75
N LYS A 337 0.20 5.70 18.77
CA LYS A 337 -0.17 6.48 19.95
C LYS A 337 -1.11 7.61 19.54
N PHE A 338 -2.11 7.85 20.37
CA PHE A 338 -3.03 8.99 20.28
C PHE A 338 -3.02 9.74 21.61
N PRO A 339 -1.87 10.32 22.02
CA PRO A 339 -1.66 10.82 23.39
C PRO A 339 -2.60 11.97 23.77
N PHE A 340 -3.17 12.65 22.77
CA PHE A 340 -4.12 13.75 22.96
C PHE A 340 -5.57 13.27 23.16
N LEU A 341 -5.92 12.01 22.87
CA LEU A 341 -7.29 11.50 23.05
C LEU A 341 -7.54 10.99 24.48
N GLU A 342 -8.80 10.93 24.89
CA GLU A 342 -9.20 10.21 26.10
C GLU A 342 -9.00 8.69 25.91
N ASN A 343 -8.60 7.99 26.97
CA ASN A 343 -8.26 6.56 26.92
C ASN A 343 -9.41 5.67 26.45
N ASP A 344 -10.67 6.10 26.61
CA ASP A 344 -11.85 5.34 26.24
C ASP A 344 -12.35 5.65 24.82
N VAL A 345 -11.71 6.56 24.08
CA VAL A 345 -12.12 6.92 22.71
C VAL A 345 -11.66 5.85 21.71
N ILE A 346 -10.38 5.48 21.75
CA ILE A 346 -9.82 4.42 20.90
C ILE A 346 -9.57 3.20 21.77
N THR A 347 -10.47 2.22 21.69
CA THR A 347 -10.37 1.00 22.49
C THR A 347 -9.43 -0.01 21.86
N THR A 348 -8.70 -0.71 22.73
CA THR A 348 -7.85 -1.85 22.37
C THR A 348 -8.40 -3.13 22.99
N GLU A 349 -8.30 -4.23 22.27
CA GLU A 349 -8.52 -5.58 22.79
C GLU A 349 -7.40 -6.01 23.75
N SER A 350 -7.58 -7.14 24.42
CA SER A 350 -6.59 -7.73 25.34
C SER A 350 -5.25 -8.07 24.68
N ASP A 351 -5.24 -8.29 23.36
CA ASP A 351 -4.04 -8.52 22.55
C ASP A 351 -3.39 -7.21 22.02
N GLY A 352 -3.89 -6.04 22.44
CA GLY A 352 -3.42 -4.72 22.03
C GLY A 352 -3.97 -4.23 20.69
N ARG A 353 -4.89 -4.98 20.06
CA ARG A 353 -5.48 -4.64 18.77
C ARG A 353 -6.44 -3.46 18.88
N ILE A 354 -6.24 -2.44 18.05
CA ILE A 354 -7.16 -1.29 17.93
C ILE A 354 -8.39 -1.66 17.10
N ASN A 355 -9.58 -1.37 17.61
CA ASN A 355 -10.86 -1.65 16.95
C ASN A 355 -11.46 -0.38 16.35
N LEU A 356 -11.41 -0.29 15.02
CA LEU A 356 -12.07 0.78 14.28
C LEU A 356 -12.92 0.19 13.16
N TYR A 357 -14.20 0.57 13.12
CA TYR A 357 -15.12 0.19 12.06
C TYR A 357 -14.60 0.78 10.73
N LYS A 358 -14.44 -0.09 9.74
CA LYS A 358 -13.77 0.21 8.47
C LYS A 358 -12.39 0.88 8.61
N CYS A 359 -11.65 0.60 9.69
CA CYS A 359 -10.36 1.25 10.01
C CYS A 359 -10.45 2.77 10.27
N MET A 360 -11.62 3.27 10.67
CA MET A 360 -11.88 4.72 10.82
C MET A 360 -12.62 5.08 12.10
N TRP A 361 -13.77 4.44 12.34
CA TRP A 361 -14.76 4.91 13.31
C TRP A 361 -14.65 4.15 14.64
N PRO A 362 -14.53 4.84 15.78
CA PRO A 362 -14.61 4.20 17.08
C PRO A 362 -16.07 3.81 17.39
N PRO A 363 -16.40 2.50 17.45
CA PRO A 363 -17.78 2.03 17.50
C PRO A 363 -18.46 2.26 18.86
N ASN A 364 -17.67 2.55 19.90
CA ASN A 364 -18.16 2.74 21.27
C ASN A 364 -18.66 4.17 21.56
N LEU A 365 -18.44 5.12 20.67
CA LEU A 365 -18.90 6.51 20.87
C LEU A 365 -20.42 6.61 20.67
N LYS A 366 -21.08 7.33 21.59
CA LYS A 366 -22.51 7.68 21.50
C LYS A 366 -22.83 8.51 20.26
N HIS A 367 -21.97 9.49 19.97
CA HIS A 367 -22.05 10.34 18.77
C HIS A 367 -20.87 10.02 17.86
N GLN A 368 -21.15 9.74 16.60
CA GLN A 368 -20.13 9.41 15.60
C GLN A 368 -19.57 10.70 14.97
N THR A 369 -18.97 11.53 15.82
CA THR A 369 -18.40 12.85 15.46
C THR A 369 -16.87 12.88 15.58
N LEU A 370 -16.22 11.78 15.95
CA LEU A 370 -14.76 11.63 15.93
C LEU A 370 -14.37 10.42 15.08
N VAL A 371 -13.38 10.60 14.20
CA VAL A 371 -12.94 9.58 13.25
C VAL A 371 -11.44 9.66 13.00
N VAL A 372 -10.80 8.52 12.70
CA VAL A 372 -9.39 8.44 12.32
C VAL A 372 -9.27 8.22 10.81
N ILE A 373 -8.41 8.98 10.14
CA ILE A 373 -8.21 8.95 8.68
C ILE A 373 -6.79 8.53 8.34
N GLY A 374 -6.65 7.61 7.38
CA GLY A 374 -5.37 7.07 6.94
C GLY A 374 -4.74 6.07 7.92
N PHE A 375 -5.50 5.59 8.91
CA PHE A 375 -5.10 4.52 9.81
C PHE A 375 -5.37 3.14 9.19
N VAL A 376 -4.78 2.91 8.01
CA VAL A 376 -5.03 1.74 7.18
C VAL A 376 -3.73 1.26 6.54
N LEU A 377 -3.57 -0.05 6.41
CA LEU A 377 -2.43 -0.70 5.77
C LEU A 377 -2.90 -1.53 4.56
N PRO A 378 -2.91 -0.95 3.35
CA PRO A 378 -3.42 -1.63 2.18
C PRO A 378 -2.37 -2.51 1.48
N TRP A 379 -2.83 -3.59 0.86
CA TRP A 379 -2.18 -4.14 -0.33
C TRP A 379 -2.41 -3.22 -1.53
N GLY A 380 -1.63 -2.14 -1.64
CA GLY A 380 -1.75 -1.11 -2.68
C GLY A 380 -1.41 0.28 -2.16
N PRO A 381 -1.79 1.36 -2.87
CA PRO A 381 -1.52 2.73 -2.44
C PRO A 381 -2.41 3.14 -1.25
N GLY A 382 -1.83 3.78 -0.22
CA GLY A 382 -2.61 4.32 0.91
C GLY A 382 -3.32 5.63 0.61
N PHE A 383 -2.85 6.36 -0.40
CA PHE A 383 -3.32 7.70 -0.71
C PHE A 383 -4.79 7.77 -1.14
N PRO A 384 -5.23 7.05 -2.19
CA PRO A 384 -6.64 7.04 -2.57
C PRO A 384 -7.58 6.54 -1.47
N LEU A 385 -7.09 5.68 -0.57
CA LEU A 385 -7.88 5.20 0.57
C LEU A 385 -8.18 6.34 1.53
N GLY A 386 -7.18 7.15 1.90
CA GLY A 386 -7.38 8.34 2.72
C GLY A 386 -8.39 9.31 2.10
N GLU A 387 -8.37 9.48 0.77
CA GLU A 387 -9.39 10.27 0.06
C GLU A 387 -10.78 9.67 0.23
N MET A 388 -10.91 8.37 -0.02
CA MET A 388 -12.19 7.67 0.01
C MET A 388 -12.82 7.71 1.40
N GLN A 389 -11.99 7.49 2.43
CA GLN A 389 -12.36 7.65 3.83
C GLN A 389 -12.87 9.08 4.11
N SER A 390 -12.12 10.09 3.67
CA SER A 390 -12.49 11.50 3.88
C SER A 390 -13.80 11.87 3.19
N ARG A 391 -14.02 11.41 1.96
CA ARG A 391 -15.26 11.63 1.21
C ARG A 391 -16.46 11.02 1.91
N TRP A 392 -16.35 9.79 2.41
CA TRP A 392 -17.43 9.16 3.15
C TRP A 392 -17.73 9.89 4.46
N VAL A 393 -16.69 10.27 5.22
CA VAL A 393 -16.85 11.04 6.46
C VAL A 393 -17.57 12.35 6.22
N ALA A 394 -17.24 13.08 5.15
CA ALA A 394 -17.92 14.32 4.83
C ALA A 394 -19.43 14.11 4.59
N GLN A 395 -19.83 13.00 3.96
CA GLN A 395 -21.25 12.64 3.80
C GLN A 395 -21.93 12.28 5.13
N VAL A 396 -21.20 11.66 6.06
CA VAL A 396 -21.71 11.35 7.40
C VAL A 396 -21.87 12.63 8.21
N PHE A 397 -20.86 13.50 8.22
CA PHE A 397 -20.91 14.78 8.93
C PHE A 397 -21.91 15.76 8.32
N SER A 398 -22.23 15.66 7.02
CA SER A 398 -23.32 16.43 6.39
C SER A 398 -24.71 15.84 6.65
N ASN A 399 -24.81 14.74 7.41
CA ASN A 399 -26.05 13.98 7.67
C ASN A 399 -26.69 13.36 6.41
N LYS A 400 -25.97 13.27 5.29
CA LYS A 400 -26.46 12.63 4.04
C LYS A 400 -26.39 11.11 4.09
N VAL A 401 -25.44 10.57 4.85
CA VAL A 401 -25.26 9.13 5.08
C VAL A 401 -25.26 8.85 6.58
N LYS A 402 -25.91 7.76 7.00
CA LYS A 402 -25.90 7.30 8.39
C LYS A 402 -24.98 6.10 8.53
N LEU A 403 -24.27 6.03 9.65
CA LEU A 403 -23.52 4.84 10.04
C LEU A 403 -24.48 3.77 10.57
N PRO A 404 -24.11 2.49 10.45
CA PRO A 404 -24.88 1.41 11.06
C PRO A 404 -24.78 1.47 12.60
N ASN A 405 -25.60 0.65 13.28
CA ASN A 405 -25.57 0.60 14.74
C ASN A 405 -24.25 -0.04 15.25
N LYS A 406 -24.00 0.08 16.56
CA LYS A 406 -22.79 -0.44 17.21
C LYS A 406 -22.59 -1.95 16.99
N CYS A 407 -23.64 -2.75 17.06
CA CYS A 407 -23.54 -4.20 16.90
C CYS A 407 -23.05 -4.57 15.49
N ASP A 408 -23.59 -3.92 14.46
CA ASP A 408 -23.18 -4.14 13.07
C ASP A 408 -21.74 -3.67 12.82
N MET A 409 -21.35 -2.53 13.41
CA MET A 409 -19.98 -2.03 13.34
C MET A 409 -18.99 -3.02 13.97
N MET A 410 -19.33 -3.56 15.15
CA MET A 410 -18.51 -4.57 15.83
C MET A 410 -18.45 -5.89 15.03
N ALA A 411 -19.56 -6.34 14.45
CA ALA A 411 -19.59 -7.54 13.62
C ALA A 411 -18.69 -7.41 12.38
N ASP A 412 -18.66 -6.25 11.72
CA ASP A 412 -17.73 -5.97 10.61
C ASP A 412 -16.27 -6.00 11.05
N ILE A 413 -15.95 -5.41 12.22
CA ILE A 413 -14.59 -5.43 12.78
C ILE A 413 -14.13 -6.86 13.04
N THR A 414 -14.97 -7.67 13.70
CA THR A 414 -14.67 -9.07 14.00
C THR A 414 -14.50 -9.89 12.73
N LYS A 415 -15.45 -9.79 11.79
CA LYS A 415 -15.38 -10.50 10.52
C LYS A 415 -14.10 -10.16 9.74
N ARG A 416 -13.78 -8.87 9.63
CA ARG A 416 -12.56 -8.43 8.93
C ARG A 416 -11.30 -8.95 9.61
N HIS A 417 -11.28 -9.03 10.94
CA HIS A 417 -10.16 -9.61 11.67
C HIS A 417 -10.02 -11.10 11.41
N GLU A 418 -11.12 -11.87 11.45
CA GLU A 418 -11.15 -13.30 11.14
C GLU A 418 -10.70 -13.58 9.70
N ASP A 419 -11.25 -12.84 8.72
CA ASP A 419 -10.85 -12.94 7.31
C ASP A 419 -9.35 -12.65 7.15
N ASN A 420 -8.84 -11.65 7.88
CA ASN A 420 -7.43 -11.33 7.91
C ASN A 420 -6.61 -12.46 8.53
N LEU A 421 -7.04 -13.10 9.63
CA LEU A 421 -6.32 -14.23 10.24
C LEU A 421 -6.21 -15.45 9.32
N ILE A 422 -7.22 -15.67 8.47
CA ILE A 422 -7.19 -16.74 7.46
C ILE A 422 -6.20 -16.41 6.34
N ARG A 423 -6.19 -15.14 5.90
CA ARG A 423 -5.43 -14.71 4.73
C ARG A 423 -3.98 -14.36 5.04
N TYR A 424 -3.76 -13.59 6.09
CA TYR A 424 -2.48 -12.98 6.41
C TYR A 424 -1.79 -13.71 7.57
N ARG A 425 -0.45 -13.68 7.55
CA ARG A 425 0.34 -14.14 8.70
C ARG A 425 -0.02 -13.31 9.94
N PRO A 426 -0.28 -13.94 11.10
CA PRO A 426 -0.57 -13.22 12.34
C PRO A 426 0.51 -12.19 12.71
N GLY A 427 0.07 -11.04 13.25
CA GLY A 427 0.94 -9.98 13.75
C GLY A 427 0.16 -8.74 14.21
N ASP A 428 0.87 -7.72 14.66
CA ASP A 428 0.28 -6.54 15.33
C ASP A 428 -0.62 -5.70 14.41
N LYS A 429 -0.51 -5.86 13.09
CA LYS A 429 -1.16 -4.99 12.09
C LYS A 429 -2.50 -5.52 11.56
N MET A 430 -3.00 -6.63 12.09
CA MET A 430 -4.13 -7.35 11.51
C MET A 430 -5.44 -6.58 11.54
N SER A 431 -5.61 -5.61 12.46
CA SER A 431 -6.81 -4.77 12.54
C SER A 431 -6.89 -3.65 11.52
N ILE A 432 -5.86 -3.42 10.71
CA ILE A 432 -5.86 -2.33 9.72
C ILE A 432 -5.50 -2.80 8.32
N ARG A 433 -5.30 -4.11 8.13
CA ARG A 433 -5.02 -4.71 6.82
C ARG A 433 -6.26 -4.73 5.95
N VAL A 434 -6.11 -4.25 4.72
CA VAL A 434 -7.16 -4.24 3.71
C VAL A 434 -6.56 -4.46 2.32
N ASP A 435 -7.40 -4.86 1.38
CA ASP A 435 -7.03 -4.88 -0.03
C ASP A 435 -7.51 -3.62 -0.73
N TYR A 436 -6.67 -3.05 -1.59
CA TYR A 436 -6.95 -1.78 -2.24
C TYR A 436 -8.31 -1.75 -2.96
N VAL A 437 -8.56 -2.64 -3.93
CA VAL A 437 -9.79 -2.60 -4.75
C VAL A 437 -11.05 -2.90 -3.93
N PRO A 438 -11.13 -4.00 -3.15
CA PRO A 438 -12.31 -4.31 -2.35
C PRO A 438 -12.63 -3.21 -1.34
N TYR A 439 -11.62 -2.65 -0.67
CA TYR A 439 -11.83 -1.59 0.32
C TYR A 439 -12.30 -0.29 -0.33
N MET A 440 -11.68 0.13 -1.44
CA MET A 440 -12.11 1.31 -2.18
C MET A 440 -13.56 1.17 -2.66
N ASP A 441 -13.95 -0.01 -3.16
CA ASP A 441 -15.33 -0.30 -3.56
C ASP A 441 -16.29 -0.32 -2.36
N ASP A 442 -15.90 -0.89 -1.23
CA ASP A 442 -16.69 -0.95 0.00
C ASP A 442 -17.01 0.45 0.52
N ILE A 443 -15.99 1.29 0.74
CA ILE A 443 -16.18 2.67 1.21
C ILE A 443 -16.96 3.49 0.17
N ALA A 444 -16.64 3.37 -1.12
CA ALA A 444 -17.35 4.09 -2.17
C ALA A 444 -18.83 3.68 -2.28
N SER A 445 -19.18 2.45 -1.89
CA SER A 445 -20.57 1.97 -1.87
C SER A 445 -21.38 2.66 -0.78
N GLN A 446 -20.77 3.05 0.33
CA GLN A 446 -21.45 3.70 1.47
C GLN A 446 -22.10 5.04 1.09
N PHE A 447 -21.66 5.67 0.00
CA PHE A 447 -22.20 6.95 -0.48
C PHE A 447 -22.43 7.01 -1.99
N GLY A 448 -22.52 5.84 -2.65
CA GLY A 448 -22.93 5.74 -4.06
C GLY A 448 -21.88 6.15 -5.11
N ALA A 449 -20.60 6.27 -4.73
CA ALA A 449 -19.50 6.59 -5.65
C ALA A 449 -18.85 5.37 -6.32
N LYS A 450 -19.21 4.14 -5.92
CA LYS A 450 -18.71 2.92 -6.56
C LYS A 450 -19.17 2.86 -8.03
N PRO A 451 -18.27 2.73 -9.01
CA PRO A 451 -18.66 2.69 -10.42
C PRO A 451 -19.53 1.46 -10.74
N ASN A 452 -20.67 1.68 -11.40
CA ASN A 452 -21.52 0.59 -11.87
C ASN A 452 -21.00 0.02 -13.20
N LEU A 453 -20.13 -0.98 -13.11
CA LEU A 453 -19.50 -1.61 -14.28
C LEU A 453 -20.51 -2.32 -15.20
N PHE A 454 -21.57 -2.92 -14.65
CA PHE A 454 -22.60 -3.58 -15.45
C PHE A 454 -23.35 -2.58 -16.33
N LYS A 455 -23.76 -1.44 -15.77
CA LYS A 455 -24.35 -0.35 -16.56
C LYS A 455 -23.36 0.16 -17.61
N MET A 456 -22.10 0.36 -17.20
CA MET A 456 -21.03 0.87 -18.07
C MET A 456 -20.76 -0.04 -19.27
N LEU A 457 -20.91 -1.35 -19.12
CA LEU A 457 -20.76 -2.31 -20.23
C LEU A 457 -21.66 -1.97 -21.42
N PHE A 458 -22.87 -1.46 -21.17
CA PHE A 458 -23.84 -1.11 -22.21
C PHE A 458 -23.79 0.37 -22.60
N THR A 459 -23.47 1.28 -21.66
CA THR A 459 -23.48 2.73 -21.94
C THR A 459 -22.16 3.27 -22.46
N ASP A 460 -21.03 2.68 -22.08
CA ASP A 460 -19.69 3.09 -22.50
C ASP A 460 -18.72 1.88 -22.48
N PRO A 461 -18.78 1.01 -23.50
CA PRO A 461 -17.99 -0.23 -23.54
C PRO A 461 -16.47 0.01 -23.49
N ILE A 462 -16.00 1.14 -24.02
CA ILE A 462 -14.58 1.53 -24.00
C ILE A 462 -14.13 1.82 -22.56
N LEU A 463 -14.94 2.59 -21.82
CA LEU A 463 -14.65 2.87 -20.42
C LEU A 463 -14.77 1.61 -19.57
N PHE A 464 -15.78 0.76 -19.81
CA PHE A 464 -15.91 -0.53 -19.13
C PHE A 464 -14.64 -1.38 -19.30
N LYS A 465 -14.19 -1.56 -20.54
CA LYS A 465 -12.98 -2.33 -20.85
C LYS A 465 -11.77 -1.77 -20.09
N THR A 466 -11.62 -0.45 -20.08
CA THR A 466 -10.50 0.22 -19.40
C THR A 466 -10.60 0.08 -17.88
N CYS A 467 -11.79 0.22 -17.28
CA CYS A 467 -11.97 0.09 -15.84
C CYS A 467 -11.82 -1.35 -15.33
N PHE A 468 -12.29 -2.33 -16.09
CA PHE A 468 -12.30 -3.74 -15.68
C PHE A 468 -10.96 -4.44 -15.97
N PHE A 469 -10.45 -4.29 -17.19
CA PHE A 469 -9.21 -4.94 -17.63
C PHE A 469 -7.97 -4.06 -17.44
N GLY A 470 -8.11 -2.74 -17.29
CA GLY A 470 -7.01 -1.82 -17.01
C GLY A 470 -6.69 -1.69 -15.52
N PRO A 471 -5.77 -0.77 -15.17
CA PRO A 471 -5.45 -0.46 -13.77
C PRO A 471 -6.65 0.12 -13.02
N CYS A 472 -6.79 -0.23 -11.75
CA CYS A 472 -7.81 0.32 -10.86
C CYS A 472 -7.37 1.70 -10.33
N LEU A 473 -7.62 2.74 -11.14
CA LEU A 473 -7.25 4.12 -10.84
C LEU A 473 -8.24 4.78 -9.87
N SER A 474 -7.75 5.67 -9.01
CA SER A 474 -8.59 6.45 -8.09
C SER A 474 -9.67 7.28 -8.83
N TYR A 475 -9.36 7.73 -10.06
CA TYR A 475 -10.28 8.47 -10.93
C TYR A 475 -11.62 7.75 -11.18
N GLN A 476 -11.64 6.42 -11.15
CA GLN A 476 -12.86 5.63 -11.36
C GLN A 476 -13.96 5.96 -10.36
N TYR A 477 -13.58 6.38 -9.15
CA TYR A 477 -14.51 6.71 -8.07
C TYR A 477 -15.03 8.16 -8.13
N ARG A 478 -14.73 8.89 -9.21
CA ARG A 478 -15.32 10.20 -9.55
C ARG A 478 -16.18 10.15 -10.81
N LEU A 479 -16.47 8.96 -11.35
CA LEU A 479 -17.36 8.78 -12.50
C LEU A 479 -18.85 9.01 -12.16
N GLN A 480 -19.23 8.69 -10.92
CA GLN A 480 -20.60 8.80 -10.41
C GLN A 480 -20.60 9.12 -8.90
N GLY A 481 -21.78 9.34 -8.34
CA GLY A 481 -21.97 9.69 -6.94
C GLY A 481 -21.68 11.17 -6.66
N PRO A 482 -21.66 11.57 -5.38
CA PRO A 482 -21.35 12.92 -4.95
C PRO A 482 -19.99 13.40 -5.48
N HIS A 483 -19.96 14.66 -5.92
CA HIS A 483 -18.74 15.33 -6.40
C HIS A 483 -18.06 14.61 -7.56
N LYS A 484 -18.87 14.13 -8.52
CA LYS A 484 -18.42 13.65 -9.83
C LYS A 484 -17.46 14.65 -10.48
N TRP A 485 -16.41 14.16 -11.12
CA TRP A 485 -15.47 14.99 -11.87
C TRP A 485 -15.64 14.77 -13.38
N SER A 486 -15.90 15.84 -14.12
CA SER A 486 -16.07 15.80 -15.58
C SER A 486 -14.84 15.25 -16.31
N GLY A 487 -13.64 15.50 -15.79
CA GLY A 487 -12.38 14.99 -16.33
C GLY A 487 -12.09 13.51 -16.05
N ALA A 488 -12.87 12.83 -15.20
CA ALA A 488 -12.56 11.47 -14.73
C ALA A 488 -12.44 10.47 -15.88
N ARG A 489 -13.39 10.49 -16.83
CA ARG A 489 -13.36 9.61 -18.00
C ARG A 489 -12.09 9.81 -18.82
N ASN A 490 -11.76 11.07 -19.13
CA ASN A 490 -10.56 11.40 -19.90
C ASN A 490 -9.29 10.98 -19.17
N ALA A 491 -9.21 11.24 -17.86
CA ALA A 491 -8.07 10.85 -17.03
C ALA A 491 -7.84 9.33 -17.04
N ILE A 492 -8.91 8.52 -16.97
CA ILE A 492 -8.82 7.06 -17.03
C ILE A 492 -8.27 6.60 -18.39
N LEU A 493 -8.82 7.11 -19.49
CA LEU A 493 -8.43 6.68 -20.84
C LEU A 493 -7.01 7.10 -21.22
N THR A 494 -6.55 8.24 -20.72
CA THR A 494 -5.22 8.82 -21.02
C THR A 494 -4.13 8.47 -19.98
N ALA A 495 -4.45 7.70 -18.93
CA ALA A 495 -3.50 7.34 -17.88
C ALA A 495 -2.24 6.63 -18.40
N ASN A 496 -2.41 5.76 -19.41
CA ASN A 496 -1.30 5.06 -20.03
C ASN A 496 -0.34 6.03 -20.76
N GLU A 497 -0.85 7.12 -21.32
CA GLU A 497 -0.04 8.13 -22.00
C GLU A 497 0.77 8.92 -20.98
N ARG A 498 0.14 9.37 -19.88
CA ARG A 498 0.84 10.07 -18.78
C ARG A 498 1.87 9.18 -18.09
N MET A 499 1.61 7.88 -17.95
CA MET A 499 2.56 6.91 -17.42
C MET A 499 3.79 6.75 -18.33
N LYS A 500 3.58 6.73 -19.65
CA LYS A 500 4.67 6.60 -20.64
C LYS A 500 5.41 7.91 -20.90
N ALA A 501 4.77 9.06 -20.69
CA ALA A 501 5.33 10.38 -20.97
C ALA A 501 6.74 10.62 -20.39
N PRO A 502 7.03 10.37 -19.10
CA PRO A 502 8.36 10.62 -18.54
C PRO A 502 9.41 9.61 -19.04
N LEU A 503 9.00 8.47 -19.61
CA LEU A 503 9.91 7.42 -20.08
C LEU A 503 10.36 7.63 -21.54
N LYS A 504 9.60 8.40 -22.34
CA LYS A 504 9.83 8.52 -23.79
C LYS A 504 11.04 9.38 -24.17
N GLY A 505 11.72 10.02 -23.22
CA GLY A 505 12.76 11.03 -23.48
C GLY A 505 12.24 12.21 -24.31
N SER A 506 12.97 13.32 -24.37
CA SER A 506 12.69 14.35 -25.37
C SER A 506 13.06 13.78 -26.73
N THR A 507 12.11 13.16 -27.42
CA THR A 507 12.29 12.81 -28.83
C THR A 507 12.19 14.08 -29.66
N ASN A 508 13.22 14.92 -29.59
CA ASN A 508 13.61 15.75 -30.73
C ASN A 508 14.11 14.78 -31.80
N LYS A 509 13.19 14.07 -32.44
CA LYS A 509 13.43 13.58 -33.79
C LYS A 509 13.44 14.84 -34.66
N THR A 510 14.57 15.54 -34.70
CA THR A 510 14.94 16.30 -35.88
C THR A 510 14.78 15.34 -37.03
N LYS A 511 13.72 15.56 -37.83
CA LYS A 511 13.65 14.98 -39.17
C LYS A 511 14.81 15.62 -39.93
N THR A 512 16.00 15.06 -39.81
CA THR A 512 17.03 15.27 -40.82
C THR A 512 16.43 14.72 -42.11
N LYS A 513 15.95 15.63 -42.96
CA LYS A 513 15.80 15.37 -44.38
C LYS A 513 17.19 15.01 -44.88
N THR A 514 17.54 13.74 -44.90
CA THR A 514 18.69 13.25 -45.66
C THR A 514 18.30 13.34 -47.13
N GLY A 515 18.61 14.48 -47.73
CA GLY A 515 18.77 14.58 -49.18
C GLY A 515 20.01 13.79 -49.60
N LEU A 516 19.84 13.02 -50.67
CA LEU A 516 20.86 12.44 -51.56
C LEU A 516 22.14 11.88 -50.91
N VAL A 517 22.26 10.54 -50.92
CA VAL A 517 23.28 9.87 -51.75
C VAL A 517 22.66 8.61 -52.34
N SER A 518 22.20 8.70 -53.60
CA SER A 518 22.21 7.58 -54.53
C SER A 518 23.67 7.28 -54.92
N ILE A 519 23.99 6.03 -55.26
CA ILE A 519 25.32 5.41 -55.46
C ILE A 519 25.67 4.62 -54.18
N VAL A 520 25.38 3.32 -54.06
CA VAL A 520 25.86 2.21 -54.89
C VAL A 520 24.77 1.14 -55.00
N ARG A 521 24.27 0.93 -56.21
CA ARG A 521 23.54 -0.29 -56.62
C ARG A 521 24.50 -1.09 -57.49
N SER A 522 25.28 -1.98 -56.88
CA SER A 522 25.78 -3.20 -57.52
C SER A 522 26.57 -4.01 -56.51
N SER A 523 26.28 -5.31 -56.47
CA SER A 523 27.09 -6.35 -55.84
C SER A 523 26.97 -6.43 -54.32
N PHE A 524 25.95 -7.13 -53.84
CA PHE A 524 26.13 -8.43 -53.18
C PHE A 524 24.76 -9.08 -52.99
N SER A 525 24.48 -10.03 -53.86
CA SER A 525 23.38 -10.97 -53.71
C SER A 525 23.68 -11.94 -52.56
N LYS A 526 22.61 -12.30 -51.83
CA LYS A 526 22.34 -13.56 -51.11
C LYS A 526 22.27 -13.46 -49.58
N ARG A 527 21.04 -13.75 -49.12
CA ARG A 527 20.61 -14.35 -47.85
C ARG A 527 20.68 -13.48 -46.60
N GLN A 528 19.53 -12.89 -46.25
CA GLN A 528 18.94 -13.05 -44.91
C GLN A 528 17.44 -12.68 -45.01
N ARG A 529 16.53 -13.67 -44.91
CA ARG A 529 15.10 -13.41 -44.73
C ARG A 529 14.87 -13.12 -43.25
N PHE A 530 14.60 -11.88 -42.89
CA PHE A 530 13.87 -11.56 -41.66
C PHE A 530 12.40 -11.46 -42.01
N ILE A 531 11.58 -12.24 -41.31
CA ILE A 531 10.12 -12.24 -41.44
C ILE A 531 9.59 -11.09 -40.58
N ASP A 532 9.12 -10.03 -41.24
CA ASP A 532 8.27 -9.02 -40.65
C ASP A 532 6.87 -9.61 -40.42
N PHE A 533 6.41 -9.65 -39.16
CA PHE A 533 5.01 -9.91 -38.83
C PHE A 533 4.29 -8.57 -38.54
N ALA A 534 3.54 -8.09 -39.51
CA ALA A 534 2.51 -7.08 -39.32
C ALA A 534 1.25 -7.74 -38.70
N PRO A 535 0.53 -7.10 -37.75
CA PRO A 535 -0.66 -7.68 -37.16
C PRO A 535 -1.85 -7.54 -38.12
N ARG A 536 -2.38 -8.69 -38.59
CA ARG A 536 -3.68 -8.76 -39.28
C ARG A 536 -4.82 -8.56 -38.28
N LYS A 537 -5.80 -7.75 -38.68
CA LYS A 537 -7.12 -7.61 -38.05
C LYS A 537 -7.77 -8.99 -37.88
N SER A 538 -8.21 -9.34 -36.67
CA SER A 538 -9.07 -10.50 -36.43
C SER A 538 -10.35 -10.07 -35.70
N THR A 539 -11.45 -10.23 -36.41
CA THR A 539 -12.83 -10.12 -35.94
C THR A 539 -13.12 -11.26 -34.95
N PHE A 540 -13.66 -10.94 -33.77
CA PHE A 540 -14.05 -11.95 -32.78
C PHE A 540 -15.43 -12.52 -33.11
N MET A 541 -15.51 -13.82 -33.41
CA MET A 541 -16.75 -14.61 -33.33
C MET A 541 -16.68 -15.47 -32.07
N ILE A 542 -17.73 -15.43 -31.25
CA ILE A 542 -17.91 -16.31 -30.09
C ILE A 542 -18.56 -17.60 -30.61
N SER A 543 -17.89 -18.73 -30.43
CA SER A 543 -18.45 -20.06 -30.68
C SER A 543 -18.47 -20.86 -29.39
N LEU A 544 -19.67 -21.23 -28.91
CA LEU A 544 -19.86 -22.25 -27.88
C LEU A 544 -19.76 -23.63 -28.56
N PHE A 545 -18.80 -24.46 -28.16
CA PHE A 545 -18.83 -25.89 -28.50
C PHE A 545 -19.19 -26.71 -27.26
N TYR A 546 -20.30 -27.46 -27.38
CA TYR A 546 -20.62 -28.59 -26.52
C TYR A 546 -19.94 -29.83 -27.09
N THR A 547 -19.10 -30.51 -26.31
CA THR A 547 -18.63 -31.86 -26.66
C THR A 547 -18.83 -32.80 -25.47
N HIS A 548 -19.69 -33.80 -25.66
CA HIS A 548 -19.80 -34.98 -24.82
C HIS A 548 -18.55 -35.86 -24.97
N PHE A 549 -17.94 -36.27 -23.85
CA PHE A 549 -16.92 -37.33 -23.84
C PHE A 549 -17.49 -38.59 -23.17
N PRO A 550 -17.31 -39.79 -23.74
CA PRO A 550 -17.75 -41.05 -23.12
C PRO A 550 -16.91 -41.41 -21.88
N SER A 551 -17.58 -41.98 -20.88
CA SER A 551 -16.96 -42.50 -19.66
C SER A 551 -16.14 -43.77 -19.95
N LYS A 552 -14.81 -43.63 -20.09
CA LYS A 552 -13.79 -44.67 -19.84
C LYS A 552 -12.38 -44.15 -20.19
N ALA A 553 -11.87 -43.17 -19.45
CA ALA A 553 -10.45 -42.79 -19.52
C ALA A 553 -9.94 -42.12 -18.23
N PHE A 554 -10.48 -42.52 -17.07
CA PHE A 554 -10.10 -41.95 -15.77
C PHE A 554 -9.71 -43.07 -14.80
N SER A 555 -8.60 -43.78 -15.07
CA SER A 555 -7.98 -44.63 -14.03
C SER A 555 -6.46 -44.84 -14.11
N ARG A 556 -5.71 -44.11 -14.96
CA ARG A 556 -4.27 -44.41 -15.13
C ARG A 556 -3.28 -43.25 -15.11
N ALA A 557 -3.64 -42.08 -14.57
CA ALA A 557 -2.69 -40.95 -14.57
C ALA A 557 -2.69 -40.10 -13.28
N VAL A 558 -2.67 -40.69 -12.09
CA VAL A 558 -2.15 -40.01 -10.88
C VAL A 558 -1.64 -41.05 -9.87
N THR A 559 -0.33 -41.25 -9.77
CA THR A 559 0.32 -41.74 -8.54
C THR A 559 1.83 -41.47 -8.62
N PRO A 560 2.38 -40.52 -7.83
CA PRO A 560 3.81 -40.46 -7.58
C PRO A 560 4.16 -41.40 -6.43
N ARG A 561 5.12 -42.32 -6.64
CA ARG A 561 5.76 -43.10 -5.58
C ARG A 561 6.83 -42.25 -4.88
N LEU A 562 6.54 -41.75 -3.67
CA LEU A 562 7.54 -41.33 -2.68
C LEU A 562 7.00 -41.62 -1.26
N PRO A 563 7.85 -42.02 -0.29
CA PRO A 563 7.40 -42.49 1.02
C PRO A 563 7.04 -41.32 1.94
N LEU A 564 5.86 -41.39 2.59
CA LEU A 564 5.37 -40.42 3.57
C LEU A 564 5.66 -40.91 5.00
N THR A 565 6.20 -40.03 5.85
CA THR A 565 6.36 -40.26 7.30
C THR A 565 5.01 -40.20 8.04
N SER A 566 4.96 -40.81 9.23
CA SER A 566 3.75 -41.11 10.02
C SER A 566 2.91 -39.89 10.44
N GLU A 567 3.46 -38.69 10.47
CA GLU A 567 2.72 -37.47 10.85
C GLU A 567 1.76 -36.94 9.76
N ASN A 568 1.95 -37.33 8.49
CA ASN A 568 1.13 -36.82 7.38
C ASN A 568 -0.22 -37.54 7.19
N ARG A 569 -0.52 -38.63 7.92
CA ARG A 569 -1.81 -39.34 7.77
C ARG A 569 -3.00 -38.63 8.43
N ASN A 570 -2.77 -37.82 9.48
CA ASN A 570 -3.86 -37.20 10.23
C ASN A 570 -4.45 -35.95 9.54
N VAL A 571 -3.65 -35.21 8.77
CA VAL A 571 -4.11 -34.01 8.05
C VAL A 571 -5.04 -34.36 6.89
N TYR A 572 -4.77 -35.46 6.17
CA TYR A 572 -5.63 -35.93 5.07
C TYR A 572 -6.97 -36.53 5.54
N SER A 573 -7.00 -37.15 6.73
CA SER A 573 -8.22 -37.67 7.35
C SER A 573 -9.21 -36.54 7.71
N TYR A 574 -8.70 -35.41 8.19
CA TYR A 574 -9.51 -34.25 8.58
C TYR A 574 -10.07 -33.49 7.37
N ALA A 575 -9.28 -33.32 6.31
CA ALA A 575 -9.70 -32.69 5.05
C ALA A 575 -10.83 -33.48 4.34
N ARG A 576 -10.80 -34.82 4.43
CA ARG A 576 -11.83 -35.68 3.82
C ARG A 576 -13.20 -35.53 4.51
N LYS A 577 -13.23 -35.35 5.83
CA LYS A 577 -14.49 -35.15 6.60
C LYS A 577 -15.15 -33.80 6.32
N ILE A 578 -14.38 -32.74 6.09
CA ILE A 578 -14.92 -31.40 5.78
C ILE A 578 -15.46 -31.33 4.35
N LEU A 579 -14.77 -31.95 3.39
CA LEU A 579 -15.22 -32.01 1.99
C LEU A 579 -16.50 -32.82 1.82
N PHE A 580 -16.68 -33.91 2.57
CA PHE A 580 -17.91 -34.71 2.50
C PHE A 580 -19.12 -33.99 3.13
N ARG A 581 -18.92 -33.22 4.21
CA ARG A 581 -20.04 -32.54 4.91
C ARG A 581 -20.61 -31.35 4.12
N LYS A 582 -19.83 -30.72 3.24
CA LYS A 582 -20.30 -29.64 2.34
C LYS A 582 -20.89 -30.16 1.01
N HIS A 583 -20.75 -31.45 0.70
CA HIS A 583 -21.22 -32.01 -0.57
C HIS A 583 -22.69 -32.43 -0.56
N CYS A 584 -23.31 -32.57 0.62
CA CYS A 584 -24.71 -33.00 0.73
C CYS A 584 -25.76 -31.89 0.56
N GLU A 585 -25.38 -30.60 0.41
CA GLU A 585 -26.36 -29.49 0.39
C GLU A 585 -26.57 -28.80 -0.97
N ARG A 586 -25.89 -29.19 -2.05
CA ARG A 586 -26.11 -28.56 -3.36
C ARG A 586 -26.03 -29.56 -4.51
N GLN A 587 -27.18 -30.07 -4.95
CA GLN A 587 -27.30 -30.79 -6.22
C GLN A 587 -27.18 -29.81 -7.40
N LYS A 588 -25.97 -29.62 -7.95
CA LYS A 588 -25.75 -29.25 -9.37
C LYS A 588 -24.43 -29.90 -9.84
N PRO A 589 -24.36 -30.41 -11.09
CA PRO A 589 -23.18 -31.10 -11.58
C PRO A 589 -22.00 -30.13 -11.75
N PRO A 590 -20.74 -30.61 -11.60
CA PRO A 590 -19.57 -29.75 -11.73
C PRO A 590 -19.36 -29.35 -13.19
N VAL A 591 -19.45 -28.05 -13.48
CA VAL A 591 -18.90 -27.48 -14.71
C VAL A 591 -17.40 -27.35 -14.50
N VAL A 592 -16.62 -28.26 -15.09
CA VAL A 592 -15.16 -28.09 -15.21
C VAL A 592 -14.91 -27.06 -16.31
N LEU A 593 -14.81 -25.79 -15.92
CA LEU A 593 -14.36 -24.75 -16.83
C LEU A 593 -12.83 -24.85 -16.95
N MET A 594 -12.33 -25.61 -17.93
CA MET A 594 -10.94 -25.48 -18.36
C MET A 594 -10.80 -24.12 -19.05
N ILE A 595 -10.43 -23.09 -18.28
CA ILE A 595 -10.05 -21.81 -18.84
C ILE A 595 -8.64 -21.97 -19.41
N TRP A 596 -8.56 -22.04 -20.74
CA TRP A 596 -7.34 -21.84 -21.48
C TRP A 596 -6.83 -20.44 -21.15
N PHE A 597 -5.67 -20.32 -20.49
CA PHE A 597 -4.97 -19.04 -20.41
C PHE A 597 -4.61 -18.64 -21.84
N PRO A 598 -5.17 -17.55 -22.40
CA PRO A 598 -4.67 -17.06 -23.66
C PRO A 598 -3.31 -16.48 -23.33
N SER A 599 -2.26 -17.20 -23.71
CA SER A 599 -0.89 -16.69 -23.75
C SER A 599 -0.79 -15.38 -24.55
N ALA A 600 -1.82 -15.01 -25.32
CA ALA A 600 -1.97 -13.77 -26.09
C ALA A 600 -2.57 -12.56 -25.33
N ILE A 601 -3.00 -12.68 -24.06
CA ILE A 601 -3.50 -11.53 -23.25
C ILE A 601 -2.43 -11.01 -22.26
N PHE A 602 -1.25 -11.63 -22.25
CA PHE A 602 -0.06 -11.20 -21.49
C PHE A 602 1.04 -10.53 -22.36
N TRP A 603 0.72 -10.09 -23.58
CA TRP A 603 1.64 -9.34 -24.45
C TRP A 603 1.20 -7.90 -24.63
#